data_AF-A0A8J6FZA1-F1
#
_entry.id   AF-A0A8J6FZA1-F1
#
_cell.length_a   1.000
_cell.length_b   1.000
_cell.length_c   1.000
_cell.angle_alpha   90.00
_cell.angle_beta   90.00
_cell.angle_gamma   90.00
#
_symmetry.space_group_name_H-M   'P 1'
#
loop_
_entity.id
_entity.type
_entity.pdbx_description
1 polymer ?
#
loop_
_entity_poly.entity_id
_entity_poly.type
_entity_poly.pdbx_seq_one_letter_code
_entity_poly.pdbx_strand_id
1 'polypeptide(L)'
;MVPRRLLLVGEGNFSFTASLIDTLDPGVSVTATCLQHPDDLDGDPVTQENLQRLRERGIEVRFGVDCTQLAHALQAHDKDFDRIYFNFPHCGRKAGVAKNRELLAKFFQSCADVLAKEGEVHVALCRGQGGTPADEPQREWHNSWQVVAMAALGGFILSDVRPFSCEAVPGYKCTGYRTINEKLIAELSKHFPLRRLKCSFPLLSQGGTSILPPGTCDLSAFWISLREDNSHSESLTAEITQEMEEVLLLFSECALPKSPGQDDCIAAQEGLHEQAKLCLRPSLLVHAETVTCSPDFLSGPLHILSGPVYRKCHISPFTMPAFHETLLILGLNKNVKDSRLASLLDHLKDILDNLLTQTLLEGSSLSPSVEFVLQPNGKDYVIHVKSLHFGPDCTENLIIGTVVTSIIVSHKQQCFVFVSLNLDLLAMLVYDISDWRLLWTFDNRFLKRFAPGKTERFKSYSLYPPRYVHDISFWLDKKKGFDDLEFHTVARAVSQDTVISIQFLGRFQHPETEQVSLCYRLTYQACDRALSPQLAAAMQSRFRKEIQRQLHVSLR
;
A
#
# COMPACT_ATOMS: atom_id res chain seq x y z
N MET A 1 -38.71 1.95 -21.66
CA MET A 1 -38.69 2.93 -22.76
C MET A 1 -37.23 3.03 -23.23
N VAL A 2 -36.95 3.22 -24.53
CA VAL A 2 -35.56 3.46 -24.97
C VAL A 2 -35.19 4.86 -24.47
N PRO A 3 -34.13 5.01 -23.65
CA PRO A 3 -33.78 6.31 -23.08
C PRO A 3 -33.37 7.26 -24.19
N ARG A 4 -33.86 8.50 -24.14
CA ARG A 4 -33.58 9.54 -25.13
C ARG A 4 -32.54 10.55 -24.65
N ARG A 5 -32.38 10.72 -23.34
CA ARG A 5 -31.40 11.64 -22.73
C ARG A 5 -30.60 10.94 -21.65
N LEU A 6 -29.28 10.87 -21.83
CA LEU A 6 -28.33 10.28 -20.90
C LEU A 6 -27.42 11.36 -20.32
N LEU A 7 -27.23 11.32 -19.01
CA LEU A 7 -26.24 12.12 -18.30
C LEU A 7 -25.18 11.18 -17.69
N LEU A 8 -23.91 11.41 -18.00
CA LEU A 8 -22.80 10.71 -17.35
C LEU A 8 -22.06 11.71 -16.47
N VAL A 9 -21.93 11.40 -15.18
CA VAL A 9 -21.29 12.29 -14.21
C VAL A 9 -20.01 11.69 -13.66
N GLY A 10 -19.05 12.56 -13.35
CA GLY A 10 -17.79 12.16 -12.74
C GLY A 10 -16.91 11.33 -13.68
N GLU A 11 -17.03 11.53 -15.00
CA GLU A 11 -16.15 10.91 -15.99
C GLU A 11 -14.70 11.33 -15.71
N GLY A 12 -13.76 10.37 -15.76
CA GLY A 12 -12.35 10.66 -15.59
C GLY A 12 -11.68 11.02 -16.92
N ASN A 13 -11.53 10.02 -17.79
CA ASN A 13 -10.92 10.16 -19.13
C ASN A 13 -11.92 10.04 -20.28
N PHE A 14 -13.22 10.10 -19.98
CA PHE A 14 -14.33 9.97 -20.93
C PHE A 14 -14.40 8.65 -21.72
N SER A 15 -13.61 7.64 -21.35
CA SER A 15 -13.54 6.37 -22.09
C SER A 15 -14.84 5.56 -22.02
N PHE A 16 -15.63 5.72 -20.95
CA PHE A 16 -16.92 5.06 -20.83
C PHE A 16 -17.90 5.65 -21.83
N THR A 17 -18.08 6.97 -21.82
CA THR A 17 -18.92 7.66 -22.82
C THR A 17 -18.46 7.35 -24.24
N ALA A 18 -17.15 7.45 -24.52
CA ALA A 18 -16.60 7.24 -25.85
C ALA A 18 -16.86 5.82 -26.38
N SER A 19 -16.88 4.81 -25.51
CA SER A 19 -17.23 3.44 -25.90
C SER A 19 -18.74 3.19 -25.92
N LEU A 20 -19.51 3.88 -25.09
CA LEU A 20 -20.97 3.74 -25.04
C LEU A 20 -21.62 4.24 -26.33
N ILE A 21 -21.19 5.40 -26.84
CA ILE A 21 -21.77 6.04 -28.03
C ILE A 21 -21.62 5.21 -29.31
N ASP A 22 -20.69 4.25 -29.35
CA ASP A 22 -20.55 3.33 -30.49
C ASP A 22 -21.72 2.33 -30.58
N THR A 23 -22.46 2.14 -29.48
CA THR A 23 -23.57 1.18 -29.36
C THR A 23 -24.94 1.82 -29.18
N LEU A 24 -25.00 3.14 -28.98
CA LEU A 24 -26.25 3.87 -28.78
C LEU A 24 -26.95 4.18 -30.10
N ASP A 25 -28.28 4.23 -30.06
CA ASP A 25 -29.08 4.68 -31.18
C ASP A 25 -28.79 6.17 -31.49
N PRO A 26 -28.75 6.59 -32.77
CA PRO A 26 -28.45 7.97 -33.16
C PRO A 26 -29.41 9.04 -32.59
N GLY A 27 -30.59 8.64 -32.11
CA GLY A 27 -31.58 9.53 -31.52
C GLY A 27 -31.38 9.80 -30.02
N VAL A 28 -30.36 9.21 -29.40
CA VAL A 28 -30.06 9.38 -27.97
C VAL A 28 -29.14 10.58 -27.77
N SER A 29 -29.61 11.57 -27.02
CA SER A 29 -28.81 12.70 -26.55
C SER A 29 -27.97 12.27 -25.36
N VAL A 30 -26.67 12.58 -25.39
CA VAL A 30 -25.73 12.23 -24.33
C VAL A 30 -24.98 13.48 -23.88
N THR A 31 -24.98 13.72 -22.59
CA THR A 31 -24.17 14.75 -21.94
C THR A 31 -23.18 14.06 -21.00
N ALA A 32 -21.89 14.22 -21.26
CA ALA A 32 -20.82 13.67 -20.42
C ALA A 32 -20.16 14.77 -19.60
N THR A 33 -19.99 14.54 -18.31
CA THR A 33 -19.49 15.55 -17.39
C THR A 33 -18.38 15.04 -16.48
N CYS A 34 -17.44 15.92 -16.16
CA CYS A 34 -16.41 15.67 -15.16
C CYS A 34 -16.31 16.85 -14.19
N LEU A 35 -15.72 16.60 -13.01
CA LEU A 35 -15.49 17.64 -12.00
C LEU A 35 -14.25 18.49 -12.31
N GLN A 36 -13.28 17.91 -13.02
CA GLN A 36 -12.00 18.53 -13.36
C GLN A 36 -12.16 19.67 -14.38
N HIS A 37 -11.23 20.63 -14.37
CA HIS A 37 -11.13 21.66 -15.41
C HIS A 37 -10.39 21.10 -16.63
N PRO A 38 -10.59 21.61 -17.86
CA PRO A 38 -9.83 21.16 -19.04
C PRO A 38 -8.31 21.16 -18.83
N ASP A 39 -7.76 22.18 -18.18
CA ASP A 39 -6.33 22.29 -17.91
C ASP A 39 -5.77 21.12 -17.07
N ASP A 40 -6.60 20.48 -16.24
CA ASP A 40 -6.21 19.31 -15.45
C ASP A 40 -6.06 18.03 -16.30
N LEU A 41 -6.56 18.04 -17.54
CA LEU A 41 -6.69 16.89 -18.44
C LEU A 41 -5.83 17.00 -19.72
N ASP A 42 -5.18 18.14 -19.94
CA ASP A 42 -4.41 18.42 -21.17
C ASP A 42 -3.18 17.53 -21.35
N GLY A 43 -2.66 16.91 -20.28
CA GLY A 43 -1.49 16.02 -20.33
C GLY A 43 -1.77 14.55 -20.65
N ASP A 44 -3.04 14.12 -20.80
CA ASP A 44 -3.38 12.71 -21.05
C ASP A 44 -3.80 12.45 -22.51
N PRO A 45 -2.95 11.81 -23.33
CA PRO A 45 -3.26 11.51 -24.74
C PRO A 45 -4.55 10.69 -24.91
N VAL A 46 -4.87 9.79 -23.97
CA VAL A 46 -6.08 8.96 -24.05
C VAL A 46 -7.33 9.79 -23.81
N THR A 47 -7.27 10.74 -22.86
CA THR A 47 -8.37 11.66 -22.61
C THR A 47 -8.61 12.55 -23.82
N GLN A 48 -7.55 13.08 -24.45
CA GLN A 48 -7.67 13.91 -25.64
C GLN A 48 -8.26 13.15 -26.83
N GLU A 49 -7.85 11.91 -27.06
CA GLU A 49 -8.42 11.04 -28.10
C GLU A 49 -9.92 10.81 -27.86
N ASN A 50 -10.33 10.48 -26.63
CA ASN A 50 -11.73 10.30 -26.29
C ASN A 50 -12.54 11.59 -26.46
N LEU A 51 -12.03 12.73 -25.98
CA LEU A 51 -12.68 14.03 -26.15
C LEU A 51 -12.86 14.39 -27.63
N GLN A 52 -11.87 14.11 -28.47
CA GLN A 52 -11.98 14.30 -29.91
C GLN A 52 -13.10 13.43 -30.50
N ARG A 53 -13.13 12.13 -30.17
CA ARG A 53 -14.20 11.21 -30.62
C ARG A 53 -15.59 11.68 -30.20
N LEU A 54 -15.73 12.17 -28.96
CA LEU A 54 -17.00 12.72 -28.47
C LEU A 54 -17.42 13.96 -29.26
N ARG A 55 -16.49 14.89 -29.53
CA ARG A 55 -16.75 16.10 -30.32
C ARG A 55 -17.17 15.77 -31.75
N GLU A 56 -16.49 14.83 -32.41
CA GLU A 56 -16.79 14.39 -33.77
C GLU A 56 -18.21 13.78 -33.89
N ARG A 57 -18.71 13.19 -32.80
CA ARG A 57 -20.05 12.63 -32.70
C ARG A 57 -21.11 13.62 -32.20
N GLY A 58 -20.73 14.89 -32.00
CA GLY A 58 -21.63 15.93 -31.52
C GLY A 58 -22.10 15.72 -30.07
N ILE A 59 -21.35 14.95 -29.28
CA ILE A 59 -21.67 14.69 -27.88
C ILE A 59 -21.31 15.92 -27.05
N GLU A 60 -22.19 16.29 -26.13
CA GLU A 60 -21.94 17.41 -25.25
C GLU A 60 -21.02 17.00 -24.10
N VAL A 61 -19.91 17.72 -23.93
CA VAL A 61 -18.95 17.51 -22.84
C VAL A 61 -18.89 18.76 -21.96
N ARG A 62 -19.07 18.59 -20.64
CA ARG A 62 -19.01 19.68 -19.66
C ARG A 62 -17.99 19.40 -18.56
N PHE A 63 -17.17 20.41 -18.26
CA PHE A 63 -16.13 20.36 -17.24
C PHE A 63 -16.57 21.14 -15.99
N GLY A 64 -15.97 20.87 -14.84
CA GLY A 64 -16.29 21.57 -13.60
C GLY A 64 -17.67 21.25 -13.01
N VAL A 65 -18.30 20.15 -13.42
CA VAL A 65 -19.65 19.77 -12.97
C VAL A 65 -19.57 19.00 -11.65
N ASP A 66 -20.03 19.64 -10.58
CA ASP A 66 -20.25 18.97 -9.29
C ASP A 66 -21.57 18.20 -9.31
N CYS A 67 -21.48 16.87 -9.35
CA CYS A 67 -22.63 15.98 -9.37
C CYS A 67 -23.49 16.02 -8.09
N THR A 68 -23.02 16.69 -7.03
CA THR A 68 -23.83 16.95 -5.83
C THR A 68 -24.70 18.21 -5.95
N GLN A 69 -24.58 18.94 -7.07
CA GLN A 69 -25.23 20.23 -7.34
C GLN A 69 -25.65 20.35 -8.82
N LEU A 70 -26.17 19.27 -9.42
CA LEU A 70 -26.58 19.17 -10.83
C LEU A 70 -27.55 20.27 -11.27
N ALA A 71 -28.54 20.62 -10.44
CA ALA A 71 -29.50 21.67 -10.78
C ALA A 71 -28.86 23.06 -10.98
N HIS A 72 -27.73 23.31 -10.31
CA HIS A 72 -26.94 24.54 -10.47
C HIS A 72 -25.92 24.41 -11.60
N ALA A 73 -25.33 23.22 -11.78
CA ALA A 73 -24.30 22.97 -12.77
C ALA A 73 -24.84 22.78 -14.21
N LEU A 74 -26.13 22.47 -14.35
CA LEU A 74 -26.81 22.26 -15.63
C LEU A 74 -27.80 23.40 -15.91
N GLN A 75 -27.96 23.83 -17.17
CA GLN A 75 -28.81 24.96 -17.52
C GLN A 75 -30.30 24.59 -17.42
N ALA A 76 -31.20 25.58 -17.48
CA ALA A 76 -32.63 25.34 -17.32
C ALA A 76 -33.25 24.37 -18.36
N HIS A 77 -32.62 24.19 -19.53
CA HIS A 77 -33.04 23.25 -20.58
C HIS A 77 -32.43 21.84 -20.44
N ASP A 78 -31.54 21.64 -19.46
CA ASP A 78 -30.85 20.38 -19.18
C ASP A 78 -31.51 19.63 -18.03
N LYS A 79 -32.81 19.40 -18.18
CA LYS A 79 -33.62 18.60 -17.25
C LYS A 79 -34.24 17.43 -17.99
N ASP A 80 -34.92 16.57 -17.25
CA ASP A 80 -35.63 15.40 -17.77
C ASP A 80 -34.68 14.37 -18.41
N PHE A 81 -33.57 14.04 -17.72
CA PHE A 81 -32.73 12.91 -18.12
C PHE A 81 -33.44 11.58 -17.86
N ASP A 82 -33.46 10.70 -18.86
CA ASP A 82 -34.04 9.36 -18.71
C ASP A 82 -33.09 8.45 -17.92
N ARG A 83 -31.77 8.66 -18.03
CA ARG A 83 -30.79 7.95 -17.22
C ARG A 83 -29.62 8.83 -16.81
N ILE A 84 -29.20 8.66 -15.55
CA ILE A 84 -27.99 9.28 -15.00
C ILE A 84 -27.02 8.16 -14.59
N TYR A 85 -25.80 8.18 -15.10
CA TYR A 85 -24.75 7.22 -14.76
C TYR A 85 -23.69 7.86 -13.87
N PHE A 86 -23.36 7.20 -12.76
CA PHE A 86 -22.21 7.54 -11.93
C PHE A 86 -21.37 6.29 -11.64
N ASN A 87 -20.34 6.09 -12.46
CA ASN A 87 -19.51 4.88 -12.41
C ASN A 87 -18.33 5.06 -11.46
N PHE A 88 -18.25 4.18 -10.46
CA PHE A 88 -17.21 4.17 -9.42
C PHE A 88 -17.00 5.54 -8.75
N PRO A 89 -18.05 6.09 -8.11
CA PRO A 89 -18.01 7.38 -7.45
C PRO A 89 -16.81 7.51 -6.51
N HIS A 90 -16.19 8.69 -6.50
CA HIS A 90 -15.04 8.92 -5.65
C HIS A 90 -14.95 10.39 -5.24
N CYS A 91 -14.61 10.65 -3.97
CA CYS A 91 -14.49 12.00 -3.41
C CYS A 91 -13.16 12.70 -3.79
N GLY A 92 -12.54 12.36 -4.91
CA GLY A 92 -11.20 12.82 -5.30
C GLY A 92 -10.02 12.29 -4.47
N ARG A 93 -10.25 11.51 -3.41
CA ARG A 93 -9.23 10.84 -2.56
C ARG A 93 -9.76 9.54 -1.94
N LYS A 94 -8.87 8.69 -1.39
CA LYS A 94 -9.28 7.56 -0.51
C LYS A 94 -10.05 8.11 0.68
N ALA A 95 -11.38 7.99 0.64
CA ALA A 95 -12.27 8.54 1.66
C ALA A 95 -12.86 7.41 2.51
N GLY A 96 -12.99 7.67 3.81
CA GLY A 96 -13.67 6.77 4.73
C GLY A 96 -15.14 6.58 4.35
N VAL A 97 -15.72 5.48 4.81
CA VAL A 97 -17.10 5.06 4.47
C VAL A 97 -18.13 6.17 4.69
N ALA A 98 -17.98 6.96 5.77
CA ALA A 98 -18.86 8.09 6.06
C ALA A 98 -18.89 9.16 4.94
N LYS A 99 -17.73 9.51 4.36
CA LYS A 99 -17.66 10.50 3.28
C LYS A 99 -18.21 9.97 1.97
N ASN A 100 -18.01 8.68 1.69
CA ASN A 100 -18.57 8.04 0.50
C ASN A 100 -20.11 7.98 0.57
N ARG A 101 -20.65 7.73 1.76
CA ARG A 101 -22.08 7.83 2.05
C ARG A 101 -22.61 9.24 1.82
N GLU A 102 -21.93 10.25 2.36
CA GLU A 102 -22.29 11.66 2.17
C GLU A 102 -22.30 12.05 0.68
N LEU A 103 -21.28 11.63 -0.09
CA LEU A 103 -21.24 11.83 -1.54
C LEU A 103 -22.45 11.22 -2.24
N LEU A 104 -22.75 9.95 -1.97
CA LEU A 104 -23.90 9.28 -2.58
C LEU A 104 -25.22 9.96 -2.19
N ALA A 105 -25.40 10.30 -0.91
CA ALA A 105 -26.62 10.95 -0.44
C ALA A 105 -26.87 12.27 -1.18
N LYS A 106 -25.86 13.13 -1.25
CA LYS A 106 -25.96 14.42 -1.94
C LYS A 106 -26.12 14.25 -3.46
N PHE A 107 -25.43 13.27 -4.06
CA PHE A 107 -25.60 12.94 -5.47
C PHE A 107 -27.04 12.53 -5.79
N PHE A 108 -27.62 11.57 -5.04
CA PHE A 108 -29.00 11.14 -5.28
C PHE A 108 -29.98 12.28 -5.07
N GLN A 109 -29.83 13.07 -4.00
CA GLN A 109 -30.65 14.28 -3.82
C GLN A 109 -30.58 15.22 -5.02
N SER A 110 -29.38 15.45 -5.53
CA SER A 110 -29.18 16.29 -6.70
C SER A 110 -29.73 15.71 -8.00
N CYS A 111 -29.81 14.38 -8.14
CA CYS A 111 -30.42 13.74 -9.30
C CYS A 111 -31.91 14.03 -9.40
N ALA A 112 -32.62 14.08 -8.27
CA ALA A 112 -34.06 14.29 -8.23
C ALA A 112 -34.51 15.59 -8.92
N ASP A 113 -33.64 16.61 -8.97
CA ASP A 113 -33.94 17.91 -9.58
C ASP A 113 -33.85 17.93 -11.12
N VAL A 114 -33.16 16.96 -11.72
CA VAL A 114 -32.83 16.93 -13.16
C VAL A 114 -33.27 15.65 -13.86
N LEU A 115 -33.69 14.64 -13.12
CA LEU A 115 -34.16 13.36 -13.66
C LEU A 115 -35.61 13.47 -14.17
N ALA A 116 -35.90 12.79 -15.27
CA ALA A 116 -37.27 12.64 -15.75
C ALA A 116 -38.13 11.85 -14.73
N LYS A 117 -39.45 12.01 -14.81
CA LYS A 117 -40.41 11.38 -13.88
C LYS A 117 -40.25 9.85 -13.76
N GLU A 118 -39.91 9.19 -14.86
CA GLU A 118 -39.68 7.72 -14.93
C GLU A 118 -38.20 7.40 -15.21
N GLY A 119 -37.30 8.33 -14.90
CA GLY A 119 -35.88 8.18 -15.15
C GLY A 119 -35.21 7.25 -14.14
N GLU A 120 -34.03 6.74 -14.51
CA GLU A 120 -33.26 5.81 -13.68
C GLU A 120 -31.90 6.40 -13.32
N VAL A 121 -31.43 6.17 -12.10
CA VAL A 121 -30.06 6.50 -11.68
C VAL A 121 -29.29 5.19 -11.55
N HIS A 122 -28.18 5.09 -12.29
CA HIS A 122 -27.31 3.91 -12.35
C HIS A 122 -25.98 4.23 -11.66
N VAL A 123 -25.68 3.52 -10.57
CA VAL A 123 -24.42 3.68 -9.82
C VAL A 123 -23.65 2.37 -9.82
N ALA A 124 -22.41 2.40 -10.33
CA ALA A 124 -21.51 1.25 -10.27
C ALA A 124 -20.55 1.39 -9.07
N LEU A 125 -20.46 0.36 -8.23
CA LEU A 125 -19.59 0.30 -7.06
C LEU A 125 -18.62 -0.88 -7.16
N CYS A 126 -17.48 -0.81 -6.45
CA CYS A 126 -16.58 -1.96 -6.39
C CYS A 126 -17.22 -3.10 -5.58
N ARG A 127 -16.80 -4.34 -5.85
CA ARG A 127 -17.31 -5.55 -5.20
C ARG A 127 -17.35 -5.42 -3.67
N GLY A 128 -18.52 -5.71 -3.10
CA GLY A 128 -18.74 -5.71 -1.66
C GLY A 128 -19.03 -4.33 -1.05
N GLN A 129 -19.09 -3.26 -1.85
CA GLN A 129 -19.29 -1.92 -1.31
C GLN A 129 -20.76 -1.51 -1.20
N GLY A 130 -21.69 -2.16 -1.91
CA GLY A 130 -23.08 -1.70 -1.99
C GLY A 130 -23.81 -1.65 -0.65
N GLY A 131 -23.54 -2.61 0.24
CA GLY A 131 -24.33 -2.83 1.44
C GLY A 131 -25.64 -3.56 1.15
N THR A 132 -25.68 -4.33 0.06
CA THR A 132 -26.86 -5.11 -0.37
C THR A 132 -26.60 -6.61 -0.19
N PRO A 133 -27.65 -7.44 -0.09
CA PRO A 133 -27.48 -8.90 -0.08
C PRO A 133 -26.85 -9.48 -1.36
N ALA A 134 -26.82 -8.72 -2.46
CA ALA A 134 -26.22 -9.11 -3.73
C ALA A 134 -24.70 -8.87 -3.79
N ASP A 135 -24.10 -8.28 -2.76
CA ASP A 135 -22.67 -8.00 -2.72
C ASP A 135 -21.83 -9.27 -2.54
N GLU A 136 -20.86 -9.50 -3.44
CA GLU A 136 -19.90 -10.59 -3.36
C GLU A 136 -18.44 -10.07 -3.40
N PRO A 137 -17.70 -10.07 -2.28
CA PRO A 137 -18.07 -10.59 -0.96
C PRO A 137 -19.01 -9.64 -0.19
N GLN A 138 -19.91 -10.21 0.61
CA GLN A 138 -20.77 -9.43 1.49
C GLN A 138 -19.93 -8.86 2.66
N ARG A 139 -20.04 -7.56 2.90
CA ARG A 139 -19.39 -6.88 4.03
C ARG A 139 -20.39 -6.57 5.13
N GLU A 140 -19.88 -6.36 6.34
CA GLU A 140 -20.67 -5.77 7.43
C GLU A 140 -21.36 -4.49 6.96
N TRP A 141 -22.66 -4.37 7.24
CA TRP A 141 -23.49 -3.29 6.70
C TRP A 141 -22.96 -1.91 7.09
N HIS A 142 -22.46 -1.74 8.31
CA HIS A 142 -21.85 -0.50 8.80
C HIS A 142 -20.49 -0.18 8.16
N ASN A 143 -19.86 -1.13 7.47
CA ASN A 143 -18.61 -0.96 6.73
C ASN A 143 -18.83 -0.91 5.19
N SER A 144 -20.09 -0.79 4.77
CA SER A 144 -20.50 -0.64 3.37
C SER A 144 -20.90 0.80 3.04
N TRP A 145 -21.11 1.10 1.76
CA TRP A 145 -21.57 2.41 1.29
C TRP A 145 -23.07 2.59 1.46
N GLN A 146 -23.81 1.54 1.83
CA GLN A 146 -25.25 1.59 2.11
C GLN A 146 -26.02 2.28 0.99
N VAL A 147 -25.72 1.92 -0.26
CA VAL A 147 -26.17 2.66 -1.45
C VAL A 147 -27.68 2.88 -1.47
N VAL A 148 -28.46 1.88 -1.05
CA VAL A 148 -29.93 1.95 -0.97
C VAL A 148 -30.39 2.97 0.06
N ALA A 149 -29.75 3.01 1.23
CA ALA A 149 -30.09 3.98 2.27
C ALA A 149 -29.73 5.40 1.84
N MET A 150 -28.60 5.58 1.13
CA MET A 150 -28.21 6.88 0.60
C MET A 150 -29.12 7.33 -0.54
N ALA A 151 -29.57 6.41 -1.40
CA ALA A 151 -30.53 6.68 -2.47
C ALA A 151 -31.91 7.07 -1.94
N ALA A 152 -32.36 6.45 -0.84
CA ALA A 152 -33.61 6.78 -0.19
C ALA A 152 -33.67 8.24 0.30
N LEU A 153 -32.53 8.84 0.67
CA LEU A 153 -32.46 10.26 1.05
C LEU A 153 -32.75 11.21 -0.12
N GLY A 154 -32.62 10.75 -1.36
CA GLY A 154 -33.03 11.44 -2.58
C GLY A 154 -34.40 10.99 -3.11
N GLY A 155 -35.14 10.15 -2.38
CA GLY A 155 -36.46 9.64 -2.79
C GLY A 155 -36.43 8.46 -3.77
N PHE A 156 -35.28 7.80 -3.94
CA PHE A 156 -35.14 6.68 -4.86
C PHE A 156 -35.41 5.32 -4.21
N ILE A 157 -35.89 4.38 -5.02
CA ILE A 157 -36.02 2.96 -4.66
C ILE A 157 -35.11 2.12 -5.56
N LEU A 158 -34.52 1.07 -4.98
CA LEU A 158 -33.68 0.14 -5.74
C LEU A 158 -34.56 -0.72 -6.65
N SER A 159 -34.38 -0.62 -7.96
CA SER A 159 -35.13 -1.41 -8.94
C SER A 159 -34.40 -2.69 -9.37
N ASP A 160 -33.06 -2.66 -9.45
CA ASP A 160 -32.27 -3.78 -9.95
C ASP A 160 -30.81 -3.72 -9.47
N VAL A 161 -30.13 -4.87 -9.43
CA VAL A 161 -28.69 -5.00 -9.13
C VAL A 161 -28.07 -5.97 -10.12
N ARG A 162 -27.07 -5.51 -10.89
CA ARG A 162 -26.37 -6.33 -11.89
C ARG A 162 -24.85 -6.24 -11.72
N PRO A 163 -24.11 -7.31 -12.02
CA PRO A 163 -22.67 -7.23 -12.14
C PRO A 163 -22.28 -6.22 -13.23
N PHE A 164 -21.38 -5.30 -12.90
CA PHE A 164 -20.78 -4.41 -13.90
C PHE A 164 -19.80 -5.20 -14.77
N SER A 165 -20.04 -5.27 -16.08
CA SER A 165 -19.17 -5.95 -17.03
C SER A 165 -18.42 -4.95 -17.91
N CYS A 166 -17.10 -4.87 -17.75
CA CYS A 166 -16.25 -4.10 -18.65
C CYS A 166 -16.23 -4.66 -20.07
N GLU A 167 -16.53 -5.95 -20.25
CA GLU A 167 -16.58 -6.59 -21.58
C GLU A 167 -17.74 -6.05 -22.43
N ALA A 168 -18.82 -5.59 -21.78
CA ALA A 168 -19.93 -4.93 -22.47
C ALA A 168 -19.57 -3.53 -22.99
N VAL A 169 -18.42 -2.97 -22.55
CA VAL A 169 -17.95 -1.64 -22.93
C VAL A 169 -16.44 -1.72 -23.25
N PRO A 170 -16.04 -2.34 -24.38
CA PRO A 170 -14.65 -2.74 -24.64
C PRO A 170 -13.62 -1.59 -24.62
N GLY A 171 -14.06 -0.36 -24.91
CA GLY A 171 -13.21 0.82 -24.87
C GLY A 171 -13.07 1.46 -23.47
N TYR A 172 -13.87 1.03 -22.49
CA TYR A 172 -13.88 1.63 -21.16
C TYR A 172 -12.61 1.29 -20.38
N LYS A 173 -11.92 2.34 -19.93
CA LYS A 173 -10.76 2.26 -19.04
C LYS A 173 -11.06 3.06 -17.78
N CYS A 174 -11.32 2.37 -16.67
CA CYS A 174 -11.45 3.04 -15.38
C CYS A 174 -10.14 3.77 -15.03
N THR A 175 -10.19 5.09 -14.89
CA THR A 175 -9.06 5.95 -14.53
C THR A 175 -9.06 6.37 -13.07
N GLY A 176 -9.67 5.56 -12.21
CA GLY A 176 -9.49 5.66 -10.76
C GLY A 176 -8.00 5.66 -10.38
N TYR A 177 -7.70 6.22 -9.20
CA TYR A 177 -6.36 6.39 -8.63
C TYR A 177 -5.38 5.27 -9.03
N ARG A 178 -4.42 5.55 -9.92
CA ARG A 178 -3.37 4.60 -10.29
C ARG A 178 -2.21 4.75 -9.32
N THR A 179 -2.09 3.77 -8.42
CA THR A 179 -0.90 3.61 -7.56
C THR A 179 0.33 3.42 -8.44
N ILE A 180 1.53 3.62 -7.87
CA ILE A 180 2.79 3.39 -8.60
C ILE A 180 2.88 1.97 -9.18
N ASN A 181 2.25 1.01 -8.51
CA ASN A 181 2.11 -0.36 -8.98
C ASN A 181 1.29 -0.45 -10.28
N GLU A 182 0.16 0.26 -10.37
CA GLU A 182 -0.64 0.27 -11.59
C GLU A 182 0.07 0.97 -12.75
N LYS A 183 0.87 2.01 -12.48
CA LYS A 183 1.73 2.63 -13.50
C LYS A 183 2.78 1.65 -14.02
N LEU A 184 3.52 0.99 -13.12
CA LEU A 184 4.50 -0.04 -13.46
C LEU A 184 3.88 -1.17 -14.30
N ILE A 185 2.72 -1.67 -13.88
CA ILE A 185 2.04 -2.78 -14.54
C ILE A 185 1.49 -2.36 -15.91
N ALA A 186 0.97 -1.14 -16.04
CA ALA A 186 0.52 -0.61 -17.33
C ALA A 186 1.68 -0.51 -18.34
N GLU A 187 2.85 -0.04 -17.93
CA GLU A 187 4.03 0.03 -18.82
C GLU A 187 4.55 -1.37 -19.18
N LEU A 188 4.63 -2.30 -18.23
CA LEU A 188 4.99 -3.70 -18.52
C LEU A 188 4.03 -4.35 -19.52
N SER A 189 2.74 -3.99 -19.49
CA SER A 189 1.72 -4.57 -20.37
C SER A 189 1.88 -4.19 -21.85
N LYS A 190 2.64 -3.12 -22.14
CA LYS A 190 2.97 -2.72 -23.51
C LYS A 190 3.97 -3.67 -24.17
N HIS A 191 4.81 -4.33 -23.37
CA HIS A 191 5.90 -5.17 -23.86
C HIS A 191 5.69 -6.67 -23.60
N PHE A 192 4.92 -7.03 -22.57
CA PHE A 192 4.70 -8.41 -22.16
C PHE A 192 3.20 -8.71 -21.98
N PRO A 193 2.70 -9.88 -22.43
CA PRO A 193 1.39 -10.34 -22.02
C PRO A 193 1.42 -10.61 -20.50
N LEU A 194 0.49 -10.01 -19.75
CA LEU A 194 0.49 -10.07 -18.29
C LEU A 194 -0.61 -10.97 -17.75
N ARG A 195 -0.32 -11.65 -16.64
CA ARG A 195 -1.34 -12.33 -15.83
C ARG A 195 -1.20 -11.92 -14.36
N ARG A 196 -2.18 -11.15 -13.87
CA ARG A 196 -2.23 -10.78 -12.45
C ARG A 196 -2.78 -11.92 -11.61
N LEU A 197 -2.08 -12.26 -10.55
CA LEU A 197 -2.47 -13.29 -9.59
C LEU A 197 -3.11 -12.64 -8.35
N LYS A 198 -4.07 -13.33 -7.75
CA LYS A 198 -4.61 -12.93 -6.44
C LYS A 198 -3.61 -13.27 -5.36
N CYS A 199 -3.34 -12.29 -4.51
CA CYS A 199 -2.43 -12.47 -3.38
C CYS A 199 -3.19 -13.04 -2.18
N SER A 200 -2.70 -14.17 -1.67
CA SER A 200 -3.23 -14.86 -0.49
C SER A 200 -3.10 -13.99 0.76
N PHE A 201 -3.80 -14.38 1.84
CA PHE A 201 -3.64 -13.78 3.16
C PHE A 201 -2.16 -13.76 3.58
N PRO A 202 -1.66 -12.67 4.20
CA PRO A 202 -0.23 -12.55 4.54
C PRO A 202 0.28 -13.48 5.64
N LEU A 203 -0.62 -14.21 6.33
CA LEU A 203 -0.29 -15.15 7.40
C LEU A 203 0.03 -16.53 6.81
N LEU A 204 1.16 -17.08 7.24
CA LEU A 204 1.63 -18.42 6.89
C LEU A 204 1.53 -19.31 8.13
N SER A 205 0.95 -20.51 7.97
CA SER A 205 0.91 -21.53 9.02
C SER A 205 2.16 -22.41 8.98
N GLN A 206 2.67 -22.80 10.14
CA GLN A 206 3.85 -23.65 10.28
C GLN A 206 3.74 -25.07 9.67
N GLY A 207 2.56 -25.49 9.18
CA GLY A 207 2.30 -26.83 8.63
C GLY A 207 2.06 -26.95 7.11
N GLY A 208 2.17 -25.86 6.35
CA GLY A 208 2.05 -25.91 4.89
C GLY A 208 3.41 -26.15 4.22
N THR A 209 3.45 -26.91 3.13
CA THR A 209 4.63 -27.13 2.27
C THR A 209 5.16 -25.81 1.67
N SER A 210 5.81 -25.01 2.49
CA SER A 210 6.66 -23.89 2.10
C SER A 210 8.02 -24.14 2.73
N ILE A 211 8.82 -24.90 1.98
CA ILE A 211 10.22 -25.16 2.32
C ILE A 211 10.95 -23.88 1.95
N LEU A 212 11.08 -22.95 2.90
CA LEU A 212 12.25 -22.07 2.89
C LEU A 212 13.48 -22.98 2.71
N PRO A 213 14.46 -22.64 1.84
CA PRO A 213 15.62 -23.48 1.60
C PRO A 213 16.20 -23.93 2.96
N PRO A 214 16.47 -25.24 3.13
CA PRO A 214 16.79 -25.81 4.43
C PRO A 214 17.99 -25.06 5.03
N GLY A 215 17.78 -24.40 6.17
CA GLY A 215 18.80 -23.63 6.88
C GLY A 215 18.48 -22.14 7.12
N THR A 216 17.36 -21.60 6.62
CA THR A 216 16.97 -20.21 6.89
C THR A 216 15.78 -20.14 7.85
N CYS A 217 16.07 -20.26 9.15
CA CYS A 217 15.20 -19.62 10.14
C CYS A 217 15.33 -18.11 9.88
N ASP A 218 14.38 -17.51 9.17
CA ASP A 218 14.46 -16.09 8.86
C ASP A 218 14.27 -15.30 10.17
N LEU A 219 15.38 -14.98 10.84
CA LEU A 219 15.42 -14.16 12.06
C LEU A 219 14.69 -12.83 11.86
N SER A 220 14.56 -12.40 10.60
CA SER A 220 13.87 -11.18 10.22
C SER A 220 12.34 -11.35 10.07
N ALA A 221 11.78 -12.55 10.21
CA ALA A 221 10.34 -12.75 10.14
C ALA A 221 9.61 -12.41 11.46
N PHE A 222 8.38 -11.90 11.35
CA PHE A 222 7.50 -11.68 12.49
C PHE A 222 6.69 -12.94 12.80
N TRP A 223 6.87 -13.46 14.01
CA TRP A 223 6.18 -14.65 14.51
C TRP A 223 5.10 -14.27 15.51
N ILE A 224 3.92 -14.86 15.35
CA ILE A 224 2.75 -14.67 16.20
C ILE A 224 2.47 -16.00 16.89
N SER A 225 2.46 -15.98 18.22
CA SER A 225 2.04 -17.13 19.03
C SER A 225 0.58 -16.97 19.41
N LEU A 226 -0.27 -17.90 18.95
CA LEU A 226 -1.67 -17.96 19.38
C LEU A 226 -1.71 -18.54 20.80
N ARG A 227 -2.31 -17.82 21.75
CA ARG A 227 -2.68 -18.37 23.06
C ARG A 227 -4.19 -18.56 23.09
N GLU A 228 -4.65 -19.67 23.66
CA GLU A 228 -6.07 -19.88 23.96
C GLU A 228 -6.44 -19.05 25.20
N ASP A 229 -7.45 -18.20 25.06
CA ASP A 229 -7.95 -17.32 26.14
C ASP A 229 -8.76 -18.14 27.16
N ASN A 230 -8.30 -18.16 28.42
CA ASN A 230 -9.14 -18.48 29.57
C ASN A 230 -9.43 -17.16 30.32
N SER A 231 -10.65 -16.66 30.12
CA SER A 231 -11.15 -15.37 30.62
C SER A 231 -11.30 -15.33 32.14
N HIS A 232 -10.69 -14.35 32.82
CA HIS A 232 -11.25 -13.65 34.00
C HIS A 232 -10.52 -12.29 34.16
N SER A 233 -11.27 -11.18 34.05
CA SER A 233 -10.73 -9.82 34.18
C SER A 233 -11.07 -9.23 35.56
N GLU A 234 -10.08 -8.61 36.20
CA GLU A 234 -10.30 -7.62 37.26
C GLU A 234 -9.47 -6.36 36.95
N SER A 235 -10.13 -5.21 37.05
CA SER A 235 -9.64 -3.89 36.68
C SER A 235 -8.78 -3.25 37.79
N LEU A 236 -7.70 -2.56 37.43
CA LEU A 236 -7.00 -1.65 38.34
C LEU A 236 -6.87 -0.25 37.72
N THR A 237 -7.45 0.70 38.43
CA THR A 237 -7.40 2.15 38.24
C THR A 237 -6.07 2.73 38.76
N ALA A 238 -5.44 3.60 37.98
CA ALA A 238 -4.47 4.58 38.47
C ALA A 238 -4.47 5.81 37.52
N GLU A 239 -4.46 7.01 38.10
CA GLU A 239 -4.63 8.30 37.45
C GLU A 239 -3.62 8.56 36.32
N ILE A 240 -4.14 8.89 35.13
CA ILE A 240 -3.39 9.20 33.90
C ILE A 240 -3.85 10.58 33.40
N THR A 241 -2.91 11.45 33.05
CA THR A 241 -3.20 12.75 32.42
C THR A 241 -3.58 12.58 30.95
N GLN A 242 -4.43 13.47 30.44
CA GLN A 242 -5.10 13.39 29.13
C GLN A 242 -4.17 13.23 27.90
N GLU A 243 -2.91 13.70 27.98
CA GLU A 243 -1.89 13.49 26.92
C GLU A 243 -1.28 12.07 26.92
N MET A 244 -1.32 11.36 28.05
CA MET A 244 -0.83 9.99 28.17
C MET A 244 -1.89 8.95 27.72
N GLU A 245 -3.17 9.31 27.71
CA GLU A 245 -4.25 8.47 27.17
C GLU A 245 -4.10 8.24 25.66
N GLU A 246 -3.77 9.27 24.87
CA GLU A 246 -3.54 9.10 23.41
C GLU A 246 -2.35 8.17 23.11
N VAL A 247 -1.32 8.17 23.97
CA VAL A 247 -0.16 7.29 23.83
C VAL A 247 -0.50 5.85 24.25
N LEU A 248 -1.37 5.66 25.25
CA LEU A 248 -1.76 4.35 25.78
C LEU A 248 -2.87 3.66 24.96
N LEU A 249 -3.79 4.41 24.34
CA LEU A 249 -4.86 3.86 23.50
C LEU A 249 -4.32 3.04 22.32
N LEU A 250 -3.17 3.43 21.76
CA LEU A 250 -2.47 2.67 20.71
C LEU A 250 -1.78 1.38 21.19
N PHE A 251 -1.49 1.24 22.48
CA PHE A 251 -0.92 0.00 23.06
C PHE A 251 -1.97 -0.89 23.73
N SER A 252 -3.18 -0.38 23.96
CA SER A 252 -4.25 -1.12 24.64
C SER A 252 -4.87 -2.21 23.78
N GLU A 253 -4.70 -2.15 22.45
CA GLU A 253 -5.08 -3.24 21.53
C GLU A 253 -4.03 -4.37 21.45
N CYS A 254 -2.90 -4.25 22.14
CA CYS A 254 -1.85 -5.27 22.23
C CYS A 254 -1.49 -5.55 23.70
N ALA A 255 -2.33 -6.32 24.39
CA ALA A 255 -2.03 -6.76 25.75
C ALA A 255 -0.80 -7.69 25.79
N LEU A 256 0.21 -7.32 26.59
CA LEU A 256 1.28 -8.23 27.04
C LEU A 256 1.23 -8.32 28.57
N PRO A 257 0.98 -9.51 29.17
CA PRO A 257 0.96 -9.67 30.61
C PRO A 257 2.37 -9.66 31.23
N LYS A 258 2.43 -9.19 32.49
CA LYS A 258 3.62 -9.08 33.34
C LYS A 258 4.09 -10.45 33.86
N SER A 259 5.38 -10.52 34.22
CA SER A 259 6.09 -11.65 34.83
C SER A 259 5.52 -12.06 36.19
N PRO A 260 5.55 -13.35 36.58
CA PRO A 260 5.32 -13.75 37.96
C PRO A 260 6.63 -13.70 38.78
N GLY A 261 6.51 -13.19 40.00
CA GLY A 261 7.38 -13.54 41.11
C GLY A 261 7.01 -14.90 41.72
N GLN A 262 7.94 -15.41 42.51
CA GLN A 262 8.12 -16.75 43.07
C GLN A 262 6.98 -17.42 43.87
N ASP A 263 7.16 -18.76 43.98
CA ASP A 263 6.61 -19.77 44.93
C ASP A 263 5.19 -20.30 44.60
N ASP A 264 4.87 -21.60 44.54
CA ASP A 264 5.49 -22.84 45.03
C ASP A 264 5.16 -24.05 44.12
N CYS A 265 5.92 -25.15 44.30
CA CYS A 265 5.89 -26.41 43.55
C CYS A 265 4.54 -27.16 43.53
N ILE A 266 4.26 -27.86 42.41
CA ILE A 266 3.92 -29.32 42.36
C ILE A 266 4.03 -29.80 40.90
N ALA A 267 4.51 -31.04 40.76
CA ALA A 267 5.12 -31.65 39.60
C ALA A 267 4.15 -32.12 38.49
N ALA A 268 4.71 -32.09 37.27
CA ALA A 268 4.57 -33.05 36.17
C ALA A 268 3.17 -33.47 35.69
N GLN A 269 2.82 -32.99 34.49
CA GLN A 269 2.37 -33.85 33.39
C GLN A 269 2.75 -33.22 32.05
N GLU A 270 3.73 -33.83 31.38
CA GLU A 270 4.15 -33.52 30.02
C GLU A 270 3.05 -33.93 29.03
N GLY A 271 2.45 -32.95 28.37
CA GLY A 271 1.68 -33.13 27.15
C GLY A 271 2.06 -32.00 26.19
N LEU A 272 2.78 -32.32 25.11
CA LEU A 272 3.12 -31.38 24.04
C LEU A 272 1.83 -30.93 23.33
N HIS A 273 1.24 -29.83 23.78
CA HIS A 273 0.42 -28.99 22.91
C HIS A 273 1.36 -28.02 22.18
N GLU A 274 1.77 -28.36 20.96
CA GLU A 274 2.47 -27.41 20.08
C GLU A 274 1.56 -26.20 19.83
N GLN A 275 1.90 -25.06 20.42
CA GLN A 275 1.25 -23.79 20.11
C GLN A 275 1.40 -23.52 18.61
N ALA A 276 0.28 -23.37 17.91
CA ALA A 276 0.28 -22.97 16.51
C ALA A 276 0.95 -21.58 16.39
N LYS A 277 2.13 -21.54 15.76
CA LYS A 277 2.81 -20.30 15.42
C LYS A 277 2.44 -19.90 14.00
N LEU A 278 2.00 -18.65 13.85
CA LEU A 278 1.77 -18.03 12.56
C LEU A 278 2.94 -17.09 12.23
N CYS A 279 3.26 -16.98 10.96
CA CYS A 279 4.31 -16.08 10.48
C CYS A 279 3.72 -15.07 9.51
N LEU A 280 4.05 -13.80 9.65
CA LEU A 280 3.79 -12.83 8.59
C LEU A 280 4.82 -13.02 7.49
N ARG A 281 4.37 -13.12 6.24
CA ARG A 281 5.28 -13.36 5.11
C ARG A 281 6.38 -12.27 5.00
N PRO A 282 7.66 -12.66 4.94
CA PRO A 282 8.78 -11.71 4.79
C PRO A 282 9.03 -11.27 3.34
N SER A 283 8.44 -11.99 2.37
CA SER A 283 8.43 -11.67 0.94
C SER A 283 7.29 -12.45 0.27
N LEU A 284 6.82 -11.97 -0.88
CA LEU A 284 5.96 -12.67 -1.82
C LEU A 284 6.66 -13.86 -2.48
N LEU A 285 7.99 -13.94 -2.44
CA LEU A 285 8.76 -15.10 -2.91
C LEU A 285 8.34 -16.40 -2.22
N VAL A 286 7.76 -16.35 -1.02
CA VAL A 286 7.19 -17.54 -0.34
C VAL A 286 6.09 -18.21 -1.16
N HIS A 287 5.44 -17.49 -2.08
CA HIS A 287 4.41 -17.99 -2.98
C HIS A 287 4.97 -18.49 -4.31
N ALA A 288 6.27 -18.33 -4.59
CA ALA A 288 6.90 -18.69 -5.86
C ALA A 288 6.59 -20.13 -6.27
N GLU A 289 6.88 -21.10 -5.40
CA GLU A 289 6.66 -22.53 -5.68
C GLU A 289 5.19 -22.84 -5.93
N THR A 290 4.29 -22.33 -5.07
CA THR A 290 2.85 -22.55 -5.20
C THR A 290 2.29 -22.04 -6.52
N VAL A 291 2.82 -20.91 -7.02
CA VAL A 291 2.43 -20.34 -8.30
C VAL A 291 3.03 -21.13 -9.46
N THR A 292 4.31 -21.45 -9.41
CA THR A 292 5.01 -22.14 -10.51
C THR A 292 4.61 -23.61 -10.66
N CYS A 293 4.18 -24.26 -9.59
CA CYS A 293 3.68 -25.63 -9.59
C CYS A 293 2.18 -25.73 -9.87
N SER A 294 1.47 -24.61 -10.00
CA SER A 294 0.06 -24.60 -10.34
C SER A 294 -0.17 -25.18 -11.74
N PRO A 295 -1.16 -26.08 -11.94
CA PRO A 295 -1.47 -26.61 -13.26
C PRO A 295 -1.91 -25.52 -14.25
N ASP A 296 -2.40 -24.39 -13.73
CA ASP A 296 -2.82 -23.25 -14.55
C ASP A 296 -1.65 -22.37 -14.97
N PHE A 297 -0.42 -22.62 -14.53
CA PHE A 297 0.73 -21.76 -14.85
C PHE A 297 1.06 -21.82 -16.35
N LEU A 298 1.23 -20.65 -16.97
CA LEU A 298 1.56 -20.53 -18.40
C LEU A 298 2.96 -19.93 -18.59
N SER A 299 3.84 -20.60 -19.32
CA SER A 299 5.22 -20.11 -19.56
C SER A 299 5.31 -18.90 -20.49
N GLY A 300 4.20 -18.53 -21.15
CA GLY A 300 4.11 -17.40 -22.07
C GLY A 300 4.09 -16.04 -21.36
N PRO A 301 3.03 -15.74 -20.58
CA PRO A 301 2.84 -14.44 -19.93
C PRO A 301 3.71 -14.21 -18.69
N LEU A 302 3.99 -12.94 -18.42
CA LEU A 302 4.62 -12.48 -17.19
C LEU A 302 3.55 -12.49 -16.07
N HIS A 303 3.77 -13.30 -15.05
CA HIS A 303 2.84 -13.40 -13.91
C HIS A 303 3.21 -12.35 -12.86
N ILE A 304 2.22 -11.65 -12.32
CA ILE A 304 2.43 -10.54 -11.37
C ILE A 304 1.66 -10.80 -10.09
N LEU A 305 2.35 -10.68 -8.97
CA LEU A 305 1.79 -10.76 -7.62
C LEU A 305 2.19 -9.50 -6.87
N SER A 306 1.25 -8.81 -6.23
CA SER A 306 1.53 -7.62 -5.42
C SER A 306 0.85 -7.72 -4.06
N GLY A 307 1.48 -7.18 -3.02
CA GLY A 307 0.87 -7.16 -1.69
C GLY A 307 1.83 -6.72 -0.59
N PRO A 308 1.32 -6.57 0.65
CA PRO A 308 2.14 -6.21 1.79
C PRO A 308 3.00 -7.40 2.24
N VAL A 309 4.21 -7.10 2.71
CA VAL A 309 5.19 -8.02 3.29
C VAL A 309 5.76 -7.42 4.56
N TYR A 310 6.28 -8.27 5.46
CA TYR A 310 6.64 -7.87 6.82
C TYR A 310 7.99 -8.45 7.23
N ARG A 311 8.95 -7.58 7.55
CA ARG A 311 10.31 -7.98 7.91
C ARG A 311 10.85 -7.09 9.02
N LYS A 312 11.34 -7.66 10.11
CA LYS A 312 12.12 -6.93 11.10
C LYS A 312 13.33 -6.29 10.42
N CYS A 313 13.60 -5.04 10.74
CA CYS A 313 14.68 -4.29 10.11
C CYS A 313 15.30 -3.30 11.09
N HIS A 314 16.55 -2.94 10.84
CA HIS A 314 17.18 -1.81 11.53
C HIS A 314 16.43 -0.52 11.21
N ILE A 315 16.49 0.44 12.12
CA ILE A 315 15.84 1.74 11.99
C ILE A 315 16.70 2.66 11.14
N SER A 316 16.16 3.08 10.01
CA SER A 316 16.67 4.14 9.15
C SER A 316 15.50 4.84 8.44
N PRO A 317 15.71 6.02 7.84
CA PRO A 317 14.69 6.66 7.00
C PRO A 317 14.30 5.85 5.75
N PHE A 318 15.11 4.85 5.37
CA PHE A 318 14.94 4.01 4.19
C PHE A 318 14.70 2.53 4.54
N THR A 319 14.21 2.24 5.75
CA THR A 319 13.80 0.89 6.14
C THR A 319 12.51 0.94 6.97
N MET A 320 11.52 0.15 6.57
CA MET A 320 10.27 -0.04 7.31
C MET A 320 9.96 -1.53 7.49
N PRO A 321 9.35 -1.92 8.62
CA PRO A 321 9.08 -3.33 8.89
C PRO A 321 7.88 -3.87 8.12
N ALA A 322 7.03 -3.01 7.57
CA ALA A 322 5.92 -3.34 6.70
C ALA A 322 6.04 -2.50 5.43
N PHE A 323 5.88 -3.14 4.26
CA PHE A 323 5.97 -2.47 2.96
C PHE A 323 5.24 -3.24 1.87
N HIS A 324 5.02 -2.61 0.71
CA HIS A 324 4.43 -3.27 -0.45
C HIS A 324 5.51 -3.79 -1.40
N GLU A 325 5.37 -5.05 -1.77
CA GLU A 325 6.24 -5.71 -2.74
C GLU A 325 5.42 -6.08 -4.00
N THR A 326 6.04 -5.99 -5.17
CA THR A 326 5.56 -6.59 -6.41
C THR A 326 6.56 -7.62 -6.89
N LEU A 327 6.08 -8.85 -7.09
CA LEU A 327 6.82 -9.98 -7.60
C LEU A 327 6.39 -10.26 -9.05
N LEU A 328 7.34 -10.19 -9.97
CA LEU A 328 7.21 -10.61 -11.35
C LEU A 328 7.79 -12.03 -11.50
N ILE A 329 7.04 -12.92 -12.14
CA ILE A 329 7.41 -14.33 -12.31
C ILE A 329 7.44 -14.65 -13.81
N LEU A 330 8.62 -14.98 -14.32
CA LEU A 330 8.85 -15.34 -15.70
C LEU A 330 9.31 -16.80 -15.81
N GLY A 331 8.58 -17.62 -16.57
CA GLY A 331 9.03 -18.97 -16.95
C GLY A 331 9.95 -18.92 -18.16
N LEU A 332 11.09 -19.62 -18.11
CA LEU A 332 12.05 -19.74 -19.20
C LEU A 332 12.15 -21.20 -19.68
N ASN A 333 12.07 -21.38 -21.00
CA ASN A 333 12.33 -22.67 -21.64
C ASN A 333 13.85 -22.84 -21.85
N LYS A 334 14.37 -24.06 -21.68
CA LYS A 334 15.82 -24.35 -21.74
C LYS A 334 16.53 -23.94 -23.04
N ASN A 335 15.79 -23.74 -24.13
CA ASN A 335 16.35 -23.42 -25.45
C ASN A 335 16.44 -21.91 -25.75
N VAL A 336 15.96 -21.02 -24.86
CA VAL A 336 15.86 -19.56 -25.11
C VAL A 336 16.41 -18.76 -23.90
N LYS A 337 17.49 -19.24 -23.29
CA LYS A 337 17.86 -18.83 -21.92
C LYS A 337 18.27 -17.37 -21.74
N ASP A 338 18.82 -16.70 -22.77
CA ASP A 338 19.38 -15.36 -22.58
C ASP A 338 18.52 -14.21 -23.13
N SER A 339 17.81 -14.40 -24.25
CA SER A 339 17.14 -13.26 -24.92
C SER A 339 15.93 -12.71 -24.16
N ARG A 340 15.12 -13.56 -23.53
CA ARG A 340 13.92 -13.11 -22.80
C ARG A 340 14.24 -12.45 -21.46
N LEU A 341 15.24 -12.97 -20.75
CA LEU A 341 15.68 -12.36 -19.49
C LEU A 341 16.31 -11.00 -19.75
N ALA A 342 17.26 -10.92 -20.69
CA ALA A 342 17.86 -9.65 -21.09
C ALA A 342 16.77 -8.65 -21.51
N SER A 343 15.84 -9.07 -22.37
CA SER A 343 14.70 -8.23 -22.78
C SER A 343 13.85 -7.76 -21.59
N LEU A 344 13.54 -8.61 -20.61
CA LEU A 344 12.80 -8.20 -19.42
C LEU A 344 13.57 -7.16 -18.60
N LEU A 345 14.87 -7.38 -18.38
CA LEU A 345 15.70 -6.47 -17.58
C LEU A 345 15.88 -5.12 -18.28
N ASP A 346 16.09 -5.11 -19.59
CA ASP A 346 16.21 -3.88 -20.39
C ASP A 346 14.92 -3.06 -20.35
N HIS A 347 13.78 -3.68 -20.66
CA HIS A 347 12.49 -2.97 -20.59
C HIS A 347 12.15 -2.53 -19.17
N LEU A 348 12.45 -3.36 -18.15
CA LEU A 348 12.21 -2.97 -16.76
C LEU A 348 13.09 -1.80 -16.34
N LYS A 349 14.36 -1.77 -16.78
CA LYS A 349 15.27 -0.64 -16.58
C LYS A 349 14.67 0.63 -17.19
N ASP A 350 14.28 0.58 -18.46
CA ASP A 350 13.70 1.73 -19.16
C ASP A 350 12.42 2.23 -18.48
N ILE A 351 11.55 1.31 -18.03
CA ILE A 351 10.32 1.66 -17.31
C ILE A 351 10.66 2.36 -15.99
N LEU A 352 11.59 1.83 -15.22
CA LEU A 352 11.99 2.41 -13.94
C LEU A 352 12.67 3.77 -14.14
N ASP A 353 13.58 3.90 -15.12
CA ASP A 353 14.21 5.18 -15.46
C ASP A 353 13.17 6.22 -15.92
N ASN A 354 12.18 5.82 -16.73
CA ASN A 354 11.07 6.70 -17.14
C ASN A 354 10.20 7.13 -15.95
N LEU A 355 9.85 6.22 -15.04
CA LEU A 355 9.07 6.56 -13.85
C LEU A 355 9.80 7.55 -12.94
N LEU A 356 11.13 7.41 -12.83
CA LEU A 356 11.98 8.29 -12.02
C LEU A 356 12.22 9.67 -12.66
N THR A 357 12.20 9.74 -14.00
CA THR A 357 12.45 10.98 -14.75
C THR A 357 11.21 11.82 -15.00
N GLN A 358 10.02 11.21 -15.07
CA GLN A 358 8.73 11.90 -15.27
C GLN A 358 8.43 13.01 -14.25
N THR A 359 9.14 13.04 -13.11
CA THR A 359 8.94 14.03 -12.04
C THR A 359 10.09 15.04 -11.90
N LEU A 360 11.07 15.04 -12.80
CA LEU A 360 12.16 16.03 -12.84
C LEU A 360 11.68 17.32 -13.53
N LEU A 361 11.99 18.47 -12.93
CA LEU A 361 11.84 19.78 -13.57
C LEU A 361 12.86 19.93 -14.70
N GLU A 362 12.45 20.51 -15.83
CA GLU A 362 13.34 20.85 -16.95
C GLU A 362 14.53 21.68 -16.46
N GLY A 363 15.75 21.11 -16.50
CA GLY A 363 16.99 21.84 -16.17
C GLY A 363 18.00 21.12 -15.27
N SER A 364 17.68 19.98 -14.65
CA SER A 364 18.66 19.18 -13.89
C SER A 364 19.51 18.29 -14.81
N SER A 365 20.83 18.48 -14.80
CA SER A 365 21.79 17.82 -15.73
C SER A 365 22.10 16.35 -15.43
N LEU A 366 21.54 15.77 -14.36
CA LEU A 366 21.83 14.41 -13.91
C LEU A 366 20.51 13.68 -13.63
N SER A 367 20.24 12.63 -14.39
CA SER A 367 19.08 11.76 -14.22
C SER A 367 19.40 10.67 -13.18
N PRO A 368 18.44 10.25 -12.34
CA PRO A 368 18.58 9.03 -11.57
C PRO A 368 18.80 7.87 -12.54
N SER A 369 19.74 6.97 -12.21
CA SER A 369 20.04 5.81 -13.06
C SER A 369 19.78 4.52 -12.30
N VAL A 370 18.99 3.63 -12.91
CA VAL A 370 18.76 2.27 -12.43
C VAL A 370 19.90 1.35 -12.89
N GLU A 371 20.52 0.64 -11.96
CA GLU A 371 21.60 -0.31 -12.24
C GLU A 371 21.25 -1.70 -11.71
N PHE A 372 21.39 -2.71 -12.57
CA PHE A 372 21.25 -4.12 -12.18
C PHE A 372 22.64 -4.69 -11.89
N VAL A 373 22.96 -4.89 -10.62
CA VAL A 373 24.28 -5.35 -10.16
C VAL A 373 24.27 -6.85 -9.96
N LEU A 374 25.09 -7.57 -10.75
CA LEU A 374 25.23 -9.02 -10.65
C LEU A 374 25.83 -9.42 -9.29
N GLN A 375 25.19 -10.37 -8.61
CA GLN A 375 25.63 -10.89 -7.33
C GLN A 375 26.79 -11.90 -7.48
N PRO A 376 27.58 -12.12 -6.41
CA PRO A 376 28.72 -13.07 -6.43
C PRO A 376 28.35 -14.50 -6.83
N ASN A 377 27.07 -14.86 -6.76
CA ASN A 377 26.56 -16.16 -7.21
C ASN A 377 26.49 -16.32 -8.74
N GLY A 378 26.78 -15.25 -9.49
CA GLY A 378 26.90 -15.27 -10.95
C GLY A 378 25.59 -15.36 -11.72
N LYS A 379 24.43 -15.27 -11.05
CA LYS A 379 23.11 -15.44 -11.69
C LYS A 379 22.00 -14.50 -11.21
N ASP A 380 22.12 -13.97 -10.00
CA ASP A 380 21.12 -13.10 -9.39
C ASP A 380 21.57 -11.64 -9.49
N TYR A 381 20.62 -10.71 -9.53
CA TYR A 381 20.91 -9.28 -9.61
C TYR A 381 20.27 -8.54 -8.44
N VAL A 382 20.87 -7.42 -8.05
CA VAL A 382 20.27 -6.45 -7.13
C VAL A 382 20.01 -5.17 -7.91
N ILE A 383 18.82 -4.60 -7.73
CA ILE A 383 18.37 -3.40 -8.44
C ILE A 383 18.71 -2.20 -7.58
N HIS A 384 19.72 -1.46 -8.01
CA HIS A 384 20.20 -0.24 -7.37
C HIS A 384 19.66 0.99 -8.08
N VAL A 385 19.31 2.02 -7.32
CA VAL A 385 18.98 3.34 -7.86
C VAL A 385 19.88 4.37 -7.22
N LYS A 386 20.56 5.15 -8.08
CA LYS A 386 21.29 6.35 -7.67
C LYS A 386 20.30 7.50 -7.50
N SER A 387 20.04 7.91 -6.26
CA SER A 387 19.25 9.10 -5.95
C SER A 387 20.18 10.29 -5.72
N LEU A 388 19.87 11.42 -6.36
CA LEU A 388 20.65 12.66 -6.28
C LEU A 388 20.13 13.61 -5.19
N HIS A 389 19.03 13.26 -4.51
CA HIS A 389 18.26 14.19 -3.68
C HIS A 389 18.25 13.87 -2.17
N PHE A 390 18.75 12.71 -1.74
CA PHE A 390 18.75 12.32 -0.32
C PHE A 390 19.89 12.90 0.52
N GLY A 391 20.60 13.90 0.00
CA GLY A 391 21.65 14.64 0.73
C GLY A 391 23.03 13.95 0.73
N PRO A 392 24.07 14.65 1.23
CA PRO A 392 25.47 14.21 1.15
C PRO A 392 25.81 12.97 2.01
N ASP A 393 24.98 12.62 2.99
CA ASP A 393 25.15 11.42 3.83
C ASP A 393 24.55 10.16 3.20
N CYS A 394 23.77 10.30 2.12
CA CYS A 394 23.18 9.20 1.37
C CYS A 394 24.10 8.84 0.19
N THR A 395 25.33 8.40 0.51
CA THR A 395 26.35 8.02 -0.48
C THR A 395 26.13 6.64 -1.10
N GLU A 396 25.17 5.87 -0.58
CA GLU A 396 24.91 4.50 -1.00
C GLU A 396 23.71 4.39 -1.95
N ASN A 397 23.90 3.64 -3.04
CA ASN A 397 22.84 3.30 -3.98
C ASN A 397 21.68 2.61 -3.24
N LEU A 398 20.46 3.15 -3.37
CA LEU A 398 19.29 2.55 -2.73
C LEU A 398 18.91 1.24 -3.44
N ILE A 399 18.78 0.16 -2.68
CA ILE A 399 18.33 -1.14 -3.20
C ILE A 399 16.81 -1.16 -3.21
N ILE A 400 16.22 -1.20 -4.40
CA ILE A 400 14.74 -1.20 -4.57
C ILE A 400 14.19 -2.57 -4.94
N GLY A 401 15.04 -3.57 -5.18
CA GLY A 401 14.58 -4.87 -5.62
C GLY A 401 15.70 -5.88 -5.89
N THR A 402 15.30 -7.10 -6.22
CA THR A 402 16.21 -8.22 -6.51
C THR A 402 15.66 -9.07 -7.64
N VAL A 403 16.56 -9.62 -8.46
CA VAL A 403 16.26 -10.61 -9.50
C VAL A 403 16.89 -11.93 -9.07
N VAL A 404 16.06 -12.93 -8.80
CA VAL A 404 16.50 -14.27 -8.37
C VAL A 404 16.17 -15.28 -9.46
N THR A 405 17.17 -16.02 -9.90
CA THR A 405 17.02 -17.11 -10.87
C THR A 405 17.06 -18.46 -10.16
N SER A 406 15.97 -19.21 -10.25
CA SER A 406 15.84 -20.54 -9.64
C SER A 406 15.44 -21.60 -10.65
N ILE A 407 16.02 -22.78 -10.48
CA ILE A 407 15.67 -23.97 -11.26
C ILE A 407 14.78 -24.82 -10.37
N ILE A 408 13.49 -24.87 -10.68
CA ILE A 408 12.57 -25.77 -9.99
C ILE A 408 12.57 -27.08 -10.79
N VAL A 409 13.08 -28.15 -10.18
CA VAL A 409 13.09 -29.48 -10.78
C VAL A 409 11.70 -30.10 -10.63
N SER A 410 10.76 -29.68 -11.47
CA SER A 410 9.52 -30.42 -11.71
C SER A 410 9.68 -31.36 -12.92
N HIS A 411 8.67 -32.18 -13.22
CA HIS A 411 8.65 -33.14 -14.35
C HIS A 411 9.05 -32.55 -15.73
N LYS A 412 9.08 -31.22 -15.89
CA LYS A 412 9.42 -30.51 -17.15
C LYS A 412 10.76 -29.74 -17.14
N GLN A 413 11.55 -29.79 -16.06
CA GLN A 413 12.83 -29.06 -15.90
C GLN A 413 12.79 -27.61 -16.44
N GLN A 414 11.97 -26.76 -15.81
CA GLN A 414 11.74 -25.38 -16.23
C GLN A 414 12.53 -24.40 -15.34
N CYS A 415 13.10 -23.36 -15.95
CA CYS A 415 13.81 -22.31 -15.22
C CYS A 415 12.84 -21.15 -14.94
N PHE A 416 12.92 -20.54 -13.77
CA PHE A 416 12.10 -19.40 -13.40
C PHE A 416 12.97 -18.24 -12.96
N VAL A 417 12.56 -17.04 -13.37
CA VAL A 417 13.13 -15.79 -12.90
C VAL A 417 12.08 -15.06 -12.10
N PHE A 418 12.49 -14.61 -10.92
CA PHE A 418 11.67 -13.89 -9.96
C PHE A 418 12.25 -12.48 -9.80
N VAL A 419 11.49 -11.45 -10.14
CA VAL A 419 11.88 -10.06 -9.90
C VAL A 419 11.02 -9.51 -8.76
N SER A 420 11.62 -9.24 -7.62
CA SER A 420 10.98 -8.55 -6.50
C SER A 420 11.31 -7.06 -6.55
N LEU A 421 10.29 -6.22 -6.41
CA LEU A 421 10.37 -4.77 -6.37
C LEU A 421 9.66 -4.23 -5.12
N ASN A 422 10.33 -3.34 -4.40
CA ASN A 422 9.79 -2.59 -3.29
C ASN A 422 9.06 -1.34 -3.81
N LEU A 423 7.73 -1.37 -3.77
CA LEU A 423 6.89 -0.29 -4.28
C LEU A 423 6.96 0.97 -3.44
N ASP A 424 7.17 0.84 -2.13
CA ASP A 424 7.26 1.98 -1.24
C ASP A 424 8.56 2.77 -1.50
N LEU A 425 9.71 2.09 -1.61
CA LEU A 425 10.98 2.74 -1.97
C LEU A 425 10.92 3.37 -3.36
N LEU A 426 10.28 2.69 -4.32
CA LEU A 426 10.05 3.27 -5.64
C LEU A 426 9.19 4.53 -5.56
N ALA A 427 8.14 4.54 -4.71
CA ALA A 427 7.32 5.72 -4.49
C ALA A 427 8.11 6.85 -3.82
N MET A 428 8.98 6.52 -2.86
CA MET A 428 9.87 7.51 -2.25
C MET A 428 10.76 8.20 -3.29
N LEU A 429 11.34 7.44 -4.21
CA LEU A 429 12.17 7.98 -5.27
C LEU A 429 11.37 8.84 -6.26
N VAL A 430 10.23 8.34 -6.75
CA VAL A 430 9.40 9.04 -7.75
C VAL A 430 8.85 10.36 -7.20
N TYR A 431 8.46 10.39 -5.92
CA TYR A 431 7.85 11.55 -5.29
C TYR A 431 8.81 12.35 -4.40
N ASP A 432 10.10 12.04 -4.40
CA ASP A 432 11.13 12.73 -3.63
C ASP A 432 10.83 12.80 -2.11
N ILE A 433 10.37 11.66 -1.56
CA ILE A 433 10.07 11.52 -0.13
C ILE A 433 11.33 11.05 0.59
N SER A 434 11.86 11.89 1.48
CA SER A 434 13.12 11.63 2.21
C SER A 434 12.99 10.71 3.43
N ASP A 435 11.78 10.34 3.82
CA ASP A 435 11.50 9.53 5.00
C ASP A 435 10.35 8.57 4.73
N TRP A 436 10.63 7.26 4.73
CA TRP A 436 9.65 6.22 4.41
C TRP A 436 8.43 6.27 5.34
N ARG A 437 8.60 6.69 6.59
CA ARG A 437 7.49 6.75 7.57
C ARG A 437 6.35 7.65 7.10
N LEU A 438 6.63 8.64 6.25
CA LEU A 438 5.60 9.50 5.65
C LEU A 438 4.62 8.73 4.78
N LEU A 439 5.02 7.64 4.12
CA LEU A 439 4.08 6.80 3.35
C LEU A 439 3.01 6.13 4.23
N TRP A 440 3.28 6.03 5.53
CA TRP A 440 2.43 5.40 6.53
C TRP A 440 1.78 6.41 7.50
N THR A 441 1.93 7.72 7.25
CA THR A 441 1.28 8.75 8.07
C THR A 441 -0.21 8.87 7.76
N PHE A 442 -0.99 9.23 8.78
CA PHE A 442 -2.39 9.65 8.64
C PHE A 442 -2.53 11.18 8.45
N ASP A 443 -1.43 11.92 8.34
CA ASP A 443 -1.44 13.37 8.20
C ASP A 443 -2.12 13.80 6.89
N ASN A 444 -3.21 14.55 7.02
CA ASN A 444 -3.99 15.04 5.89
C ASN A 444 -3.19 15.94 4.93
N ARG A 445 -2.14 16.63 5.38
CA ARG A 445 -1.25 17.45 4.53
C ARG A 445 -0.44 16.56 3.59
N PHE A 446 -0.05 15.35 4.03
CA PHE A 446 0.60 14.36 3.18
C PHE A 446 -0.37 13.84 2.15
N LEU A 447 -1.50 13.32 2.62
CA LEU A 447 -2.50 12.65 1.80
C LEU A 447 -3.11 13.57 0.72
N LYS A 448 -3.24 14.87 1.00
CA LYS A 448 -3.74 15.87 0.04
C LYS A 448 -2.82 16.10 -1.16
N ARG A 449 -1.52 15.83 -1.05
CA ARG A 449 -0.55 16.09 -2.13
C ARG A 449 -0.60 15.08 -3.26
N PHE A 450 -1.02 13.85 -2.96
CA PHE A 450 -1.13 12.77 -3.94
C PHE A 450 -2.52 12.69 -4.59
N ALA A 451 -3.17 13.84 -4.78
CA ALA A 451 -4.45 13.94 -5.47
C ALA A 451 -4.30 13.65 -6.98
N PRO A 452 -5.35 13.13 -7.66
CA PRO A 452 -5.31 12.84 -9.10
C PRO A 452 -4.88 14.07 -9.91
N GLY A 453 -4.01 13.87 -10.91
CA GLY A 453 -3.53 14.92 -11.82
C GLY A 453 -2.33 15.74 -11.29
N LYS A 454 -2.04 15.70 -9.98
CA LYS A 454 -0.89 16.40 -9.40
C LYS A 454 0.26 15.44 -9.12
N THR A 455 1.29 15.49 -9.95
CA THR A 455 2.55 14.78 -9.72
C THR A 455 3.59 15.76 -9.15
N GLU A 456 3.28 16.33 -7.98
CA GLU A 456 4.21 17.24 -7.31
C GLU A 456 5.14 16.45 -6.37
N ARG A 457 6.42 16.82 -6.37
CA ARG A 457 7.39 16.30 -5.41
C ARG A 457 7.04 16.69 -3.99
N PHE A 458 7.30 15.79 -3.06
CA PHE A 458 7.09 16.04 -1.65
C PHE A 458 8.08 17.09 -1.14
N LYS A 459 7.55 18.11 -0.47
CA LYS A 459 8.35 19.11 0.25
C LYS A 459 8.20 18.87 1.75
N SER A 460 9.30 18.73 2.48
CA SER A 460 9.27 18.62 3.95
C SER A 460 8.38 19.68 4.59
N TYR A 461 7.61 19.30 5.60
CA TYR A 461 6.74 20.24 6.34
C TYR A 461 7.52 21.23 7.17
N SER A 462 8.64 20.78 7.72
CA SER A 462 9.48 21.57 8.60
C SER A 462 10.81 21.88 7.93
N LEU A 463 11.23 23.13 8.04
CA LEU A 463 12.57 23.56 7.69
C LEU A 463 13.60 23.01 8.68
N TYR A 464 13.20 22.88 9.96
CA TYR A 464 14.07 22.46 11.07
C TYR A 464 13.26 21.58 12.03
N PRO A 465 12.99 20.29 11.69
CA PRO A 465 12.26 19.40 12.58
C PRO A 465 13.02 19.22 13.91
N PRO A 466 12.37 19.31 15.08
CA PRO A 466 13.02 19.08 16.36
C PRO A 466 13.62 17.67 16.45
N ARG A 467 14.88 17.60 16.89
CA ARG A 467 15.65 16.35 17.04
C ARG A 467 16.15 16.22 18.47
N TYR A 468 15.90 15.07 19.08
CA TYR A 468 16.38 14.77 20.43
C TYR A 468 17.27 13.53 20.38
N VAL A 469 18.46 13.64 20.95
CA VAL A 469 19.47 12.57 20.92
C VAL A 469 19.63 12.02 22.33
N HIS A 470 19.54 10.71 22.46
CA HIS A 470 19.76 10.00 23.71
C HIS A 470 20.70 8.83 23.51
N ASP A 471 21.76 8.79 24.32
CA ASP A 471 22.66 7.65 24.37
C ASP A 471 22.16 6.64 25.41
N ILE A 472 22.35 5.36 25.13
CA ILE A 472 22.00 4.26 26.02
C ILE A 472 23.15 3.27 26.07
N SER A 473 23.58 2.95 27.28
CA SER A 473 24.57 1.91 27.56
C SER A 473 23.95 0.82 28.40
N PHE A 474 24.31 -0.42 28.13
CA PHE A 474 23.87 -1.58 28.89
C PHE A 474 24.91 -2.71 28.82
N TRP A 475 24.88 -3.59 29.81
CA TRP A 475 25.66 -4.82 29.91
C TRP A 475 24.88 -6.00 29.32
N LEU A 476 25.61 -6.87 28.63
CA LEU A 476 25.07 -8.09 28.01
C LEU A 476 25.11 -9.26 28.99
N ASP A 477 24.08 -10.11 28.93
CA ASP A 477 24.12 -11.44 29.56
C ASP A 477 24.90 -12.40 28.64
N LYS A 478 26.01 -12.94 29.16
CA LYS A 478 26.87 -13.88 28.42
C LYS A 478 26.13 -15.14 27.93
N LYS A 479 25.05 -15.56 28.60
CA LYS A 479 24.33 -16.80 28.28
C LYS A 479 23.20 -16.61 27.28
N LYS A 480 22.54 -15.45 27.29
CA LYS A 480 21.33 -15.21 26.48
C LYS A 480 21.62 -14.55 25.13
N GLY A 481 22.80 -13.94 24.98
CA GLY A 481 23.16 -13.21 23.76
C GLY A 481 22.38 -11.90 23.62
N PHE A 482 22.62 -11.18 22.53
CA PHE A 482 21.94 -9.93 22.22
C PHE A 482 21.47 -9.96 20.77
N ASP A 483 20.16 -9.80 20.57
CA ASP A 483 19.55 -9.67 19.26
C ASP A 483 19.36 -8.19 18.95
N ASP A 484 20.25 -7.66 18.10
CA ASP A 484 20.22 -6.26 17.67
C ASP A 484 18.93 -5.93 16.89
N LEU A 485 18.39 -6.90 16.14
CA LEU A 485 17.17 -6.70 15.36
C LEU A 485 15.94 -6.60 16.26
N GLU A 486 15.89 -7.38 17.34
CA GLU A 486 14.90 -7.22 18.40
C GLU A 486 15.05 -5.89 19.14
N PHE A 487 16.29 -5.42 19.39
CA PHE A 487 16.52 -4.09 19.96
C PHE A 487 15.89 -2.97 19.13
N HIS A 488 16.07 -3.02 17.81
CA HIS A 488 15.40 -2.10 16.89
C HIS A 488 13.88 -2.28 16.87
N THR A 489 13.37 -3.51 16.96
CA THR A 489 11.93 -3.81 16.99
C THR A 489 11.27 -3.23 18.25
N VAL A 490 11.89 -3.41 19.42
CA VAL A 490 11.45 -2.81 20.69
C VAL A 490 11.50 -1.28 20.62
N ALA A 491 12.54 -0.71 20.01
CA ALA A 491 12.65 0.74 19.84
C ALA A 491 11.53 1.31 18.97
N ARG A 492 11.20 0.67 17.85
CA ARG A 492 10.04 1.07 17.01
C ARG A 492 8.74 1.01 17.78
N ALA A 493 8.50 -0.12 18.47
CA ALA A 493 7.29 -0.33 19.25
C ALA A 493 7.12 0.78 20.29
N VAL A 494 8.11 0.99 21.17
CA VAL A 494 8.05 1.98 22.25
C VAL A 494 7.93 3.42 21.75
N SER A 495 8.66 3.74 20.68
CA SER A 495 8.72 5.11 20.16
C SER A 495 7.58 5.46 19.20
N GLN A 496 6.71 4.51 18.84
CA GLN A 496 5.68 4.68 17.81
C GLN A 496 6.29 5.21 16.50
N ASP A 497 7.37 4.57 16.06
CA ASP A 497 8.16 4.95 14.89
C ASP A 497 8.77 6.37 14.91
N THR A 498 8.86 7.04 16.07
CA THR A 498 9.50 8.38 16.14
C THR A 498 11.02 8.34 16.17
N VAL A 499 11.65 7.20 16.43
CA VAL A 499 13.12 7.05 16.29
C VAL A 499 13.48 6.96 14.81
N ILE A 500 14.41 7.81 14.36
CA ILE A 500 14.83 7.91 12.95
C ILE A 500 16.14 7.20 12.66
N SER A 501 16.96 7.03 13.68
CA SER A 501 18.27 6.42 13.57
C SER A 501 18.66 5.84 14.91
N ILE A 502 19.25 4.66 14.88
CA ILE A 502 20.00 4.09 16.00
C ILE A 502 21.41 3.86 15.50
N GLN A 503 22.38 4.48 16.17
CA GLN A 503 23.80 4.39 15.80
C GLN A 503 24.55 3.62 16.89
N PHE A 504 25.31 2.62 16.50
CA PHE A 504 26.22 1.94 17.41
C PHE A 504 27.44 2.83 17.69
N LEU A 505 27.66 3.19 18.95
CA LEU A 505 28.76 4.07 19.35
C LEU A 505 30.00 3.29 19.77
N GLY A 506 29.84 2.11 20.38
CA GLY A 506 30.98 1.31 20.78
C GLY A 506 30.66 0.15 21.70
N ARG A 507 31.68 -0.70 21.84
CA ARG A 507 31.71 -1.86 22.72
C ARG A 507 32.81 -1.68 23.74
N PHE A 508 32.48 -1.91 25.01
CA PHE A 508 33.43 -1.94 26.12
C PHE A 508 33.44 -3.33 26.73
N GLN A 509 34.61 -3.83 27.14
CA GLN A 509 34.74 -5.06 27.89
C GLN A 509 35.41 -4.74 29.23
N HIS A 510 34.75 -5.05 30.33
CA HIS A 510 35.28 -4.79 31.66
C HIS A 510 36.50 -5.70 31.91
N PRO A 511 37.64 -5.16 32.38
CA PRO A 511 38.88 -5.93 32.49
C PRO A 511 38.81 -7.10 33.50
N GLU A 512 38.10 -6.91 34.61
CA GLU A 512 38.02 -7.93 35.68
C GLU A 512 36.85 -8.91 35.51
N THR A 513 35.64 -8.40 35.29
CA THR A 513 34.43 -9.23 35.17
C THR A 513 34.23 -9.81 33.76
N GLU A 514 35.02 -9.35 32.78
CA GLU A 514 34.88 -9.65 31.35
C GLU A 514 33.45 -9.40 30.81
N GLN A 515 32.65 -8.59 31.51
CA GLN A 515 31.31 -8.24 31.03
C GLN A 515 31.43 -7.30 29.84
N VAL A 516 30.60 -7.55 28.83
CA VAL A 516 30.55 -6.73 27.63
C VAL A 516 29.43 -5.70 27.79
N SER A 517 29.74 -4.43 27.57
CA SER A 517 28.78 -3.34 27.45
C SER A 517 28.73 -2.84 26.01
N LEU A 518 27.51 -2.55 25.53
CA LEU A 518 27.29 -1.87 24.27
C LEU A 518 26.73 -0.47 24.54
N CYS A 519 27.08 0.49 23.67
CA CYS A 519 26.55 1.85 23.69
C CYS A 519 25.94 2.19 22.33
N TYR A 520 24.71 2.69 22.35
CA TYR A 520 23.97 3.12 21.17
C TYR A 520 23.45 4.55 21.35
N ARG A 521 23.31 5.27 20.24
CA ARG A 521 22.71 6.61 20.16
C ARG A 521 21.40 6.54 19.40
N LEU A 522 20.32 6.95 20.05
CA LEU A 522 18.99 7.03 19.46
C LEU A 522 18.67 8.49 19.13
N THR A 523 18.21 8.74 17.90
CA THR A 523 17.71 10.05 17.49
C THR A 523 16.20 9.99 17.33
N TYR A 524 15.48 10.79 18.10
CA TYR A 524 14.03 10.93 18.06
C TYR A 524 13.64 12.15 17.22
N GLN A 525 12.77 11.94 16.24
CA GLN A 525 12.19 12.97 15.39
C GLN A 525 10.93 12.42 14.70
N ALA A 526 9.79 13.07 14.93
CA ALA A 526 8.57 12.77 14.18
C ALA A 526 8.67 13.30 12.74
N CYS A 527 8.07 12.58 11.78
CA CYS A 527 8.12 12.95 10.35
C CYS A 527 7.00 13.92 9.94
N ASP A 528 5.90 13.94 10.68
CA ASP A 528 4.67 14.69 10.37
C ASP A 528 4.33 15.77 11.40
N ARG A 529 4.82 15.68 12.63
CA ARG A 529 4.50 16.64 13.72
C ARG A 529 5.73 17.12 14.48
N ALA A 530 5.55 18.15 15.31
CA ALA A 530 6.56 18.56 16.27
C ALA A 530 6.58 17.56 17.43
N LEU A 531 7.78 17.06 17.77
CA LEU A 531 7.99 16.22 18.94
C LEU A 531 8.41 17.11 20.11
N SER A 532 7.83 16.95 21.29
CA SER A 532 8.24 17.70 22.48
C SER A 532 9.42 17.01 23.19
N PRO A 533 10.30 17.77 23.87
CA PRO A 533 11.39 17.18 24.64
C PRO A 533 10.91 16.22 25.74
N GLN A 534 9.79 16.54 26.39
CA GLN A 534 9.19 15.74 27.46
C GLN A 534 8.72 14.38 26.93
N LEU A 535 8.07 14.36 25.76
CA LEU A 535 7.61 13.13 25.14
C LEU A 535 8.78 12.26 24.68
N ALA A 536 9.82 12.85 24.09
CA ALA A 536 11.04 12.12 23.72
C ALA A 536 11.73 11.48 24.94
N ALA A 537 11.86 12.23 26.05
CA ALA A 537 12.44 11.72 27.29
C ALA A 537 11.59 10.60 27.92
N ALA A 538 10.26 10.71 27.86
CA ALA A 538 9.34 9.68 28.33
C ALA A 538 9.47 8.39 27.50
N MET A 539 9.53 8.49 26.17
CA MET A 539 9.76 7.36 25.28
C MET A 539 11.12 6.69 25.57
N GLN A 540 12.19 7.47 25.75
CA GLN A 540 13.51 6.94 26.10
C GLN A 540 13.49 6.20 27.45
N SER A 541 12.78 6.73 28.44
CA SER A 541 12.65 6.11 29.76
C SER A 541 11.87 4.80 29.70
N ARG A 542 10.82 4.74 28.88
CA ARG A 542 10.08 3.50 28.61
C ARG A 542 10.94 2.48 27.86
N PHE A 543 11.72 2.94 26.88
CA PHE A 543 12.59 2.08 26.08
C PHE A 543 13.63 1.38 26.95
N ARG A 544 14.27 2.14 27.86
CA ARG A 544 15.18 1.60 28.89
C ARG A 544 14.56 0.44 29.69
N LYS A 545 13.29 0.56 30.11
CA LYS A 545 12.59 -0.50 30.86
C LYS A 545 12.29 -1.71 29.98
N GLU A 546 11.82 -1.49 28.75
CA GLU A 546 11.44 -2.59 27.85
C GLU A 546 12.64 -3.41 27.39
N ILE A 547 13.80 -2.81 27.14
CA ILE A 547 14.99 -3.59 26.75
C ILE A 547 15.50 -4.47 27.91
N GLN A 548 15.41 -4.01 29.16
CA GLN A 548 15.75 -4.86 30.32
C GLN A 548 14.81 -6.07 30.43
N ARG A 549 13.51 -5.84 30.20
CA ARG A 549 12.48 -6.86 30.28
C ARG A 549 12.58 -7.89 29.15
N GLN A 550 12.71 -7.41 27.91
CA GLN A 550 12.58 -8.23 26.70
C GLN A 550 13.91 -8.79 26.20
N LEU A 551 15.01 -8.03 26.34
CA LEU A 551 16.33 -8.40 25.82
C LEU A 551 17.28 -8.85 26.92
N HIS A 552 16.82 -8.90 28.17
CA HIS A 552 17.59 -9.36 29.33
C HIS A 552 18.93 -8.63 29.52
N VAL A 553 19.00 -7.36 29.14
CA VAL A 553 20.17 -6.50 29.34
C VAL A 553 20.11 -5.77 30.68
N SER A 554 21.27 -5.37 31.22
CA SER A 554 21.34 -4.56 32.44
C SER A 554 21.82 -3.15 32.13
N LEU A 555 21.00 -2.12 32.37
CA LEU A 555 21.37 -0.73 32.07
C LEU A 555 22.62 -0.29 32.83
N ARG A 556 23.45 0.51 32.17
CA ARG A 556 24.67 1.13 32.70
C ARG A 556 24.46 2.63 32.93
#